data_AF-A0AAW8RV93-F1
#
_entry.id   AF-A0AAW8RV93-F1
#
_cell.length_a   1.000
_cell.length_b   1.000
_cell.length_c   1.000
_cell.angle_alpha   90.00
_cell.angle_beta   90.00
_cell.angle_gamma   90.00
#
_symmetry.space_group_name_H-M   'P 1'
#
loop_
_entity.id
_entity.type
_entity.pdbx_description
1 polymer ?
#
loop_
_entity_poly.entity_id
_entity_poly.type
_entity_poly.pdbx_seq_one_letter_code
_entity_poly.pdbx_strand_id
1 'polypeptide(L)'
;MSNLSQKKRSEMLDYLKHLKKIHNNDESRIALDQIESALTEKKYGLVWEKHEEDVYKNLKHNIPVFSESKSRKIIANKNDNLVLLQSFK
;
A
#
# COMPACT_ATOMS: atom_id res chain seq x y z
N MET A 1 -4.81 2.01 5.09
CA MET A 1 -4.51 1.07 3.98
C MET A 1 -5.10 -0.29 4.33
N SER A 2 -5.79 -0.95 3.40
CA SER A 2 -6.38 -2.27 3.67
C SER A 2 -5.42 -3.38 3.26
N ASN A 3 -5.20 -4.35 4.14
CA ASN A 3 -4.46 -5.58 3.82
C ASN A 3 -5.24 -6.37 2.75
N LEU A 4 -4.59 -6.75 1.65
CA LEU A 4 -5.26 -7.34 0.48
C LEU A 4 -5.69 -8.78 0.76
N SER A 5 -4.87 -9.53 1.50
CA SER A 5 -5.13 -10.90 1.97
C SER A 5 -6.29 -10.92 2.95
N GLN A 6 -6.38 -9.94 3.84
CA GLN A 6 -7.54 -9.75 4.72
C GLN A 6 -8.82 -9.52 3.92
N LYS A 7 -8.77 -8.67 2.88
CA LYS A 7 -9.92 -8.40 2.01
C LYS A 7 -10.36 -9.67 1.27
N LYS A 8 -9.44 -10.38 0.62
CA LYS A 8 -9.72 -11.64 -0.09
C LYS A 8 -10.31 -12.71 0.82
N ARG A 9 -9.80 -12.83 2.04
CA ARG A 9 -10.33 -13.76 3.05
C ARG A 9 -11.74 -13.39 3.48
N SER A 10 -12.05 -12.11 3.66
CA SER A 10 -13.42 -11.65 3.95
C SER A 10 -14.38 -12.02 2.82
N GLU A 11 -14.00 -11.72 1.58
CA GLU A 11 -14.81 -12.05 0.39
C GLU A 11 -15.09 -13.56 0.29
N MET A 12 -14.08 -14.40 0.56
CA MET A 12 -14.21 -15.84 0.51
C MET A 12 -15.08 -16.40 1.66
N LEU A 13 -15.00 -15.83 2.86
CA LEU A 13 -15.91 -16.19 3.97
C LEU A 13 -17.36 -15.84 3.64
N ASP A 14 -17.61 -14.71 3.01
CA ASP A 14 -18.96 -14.32 2.61
C ASP A 14 -19.50 -15.22 1.49
N TYR A 15 -18.64 -15.65 0.57
CA TYR A 15 -19.00 -16.66 -0.43
C TYR A 15 -19.35 -18.01 0.20
N LEU A 16 -18.57 -18.48 1.19
CA LEU A 16 -18.88 -19.72 1.93
C LEU A 16 -20.22 -19.62 2.68
N LYS A 17 -20.53 -18.48 3.30
CA LYS A 17 -21.84 -18.25 3.93
C LYS A 17 -22.98 -18.33 2.91
N HIS A 18 -22.76 -17.83 1.69
CA HIS A 18 -23.76 -17.95 0.62
C HIS A 18 -23.95 -19.41 0.19
N LEU A 19 -22.87 -20.16 -0.01
CA LEU A 19 -22.93 -21.59 -0.33
C LEU A 19 -23.63 -22.42 0.75
N LYS A 20 -23.37 -22.13 2.04
CA LYS A 20 -24.05 -22.79 3.16
C LYS A 20 -25.57 -22.56 3.20
N LYS A 21 -26.07 -21.50 2.58
CA LYS A 21 -27.53 -21.25 2.46
C LYS A 21 -28.18 -22.06 1.34
N ILE A 22 -27.41 -22.45 0.33
CA ILE A 22 -27.91 -23.17 -0.85
C ILE A 22 -27.80 -24.69 -0.64
N HIS A 23 -26.77 -25.16 0.07
CA HIS A 23 -26.52 -26.58 0.31
C HIS A 23 -27.02 -27.03 1.69
N ASN A 24 -28.03 -27.92 1.70
CA ASN A 24 -28.62 -28.51 2.92
C ASN A 24 -28.18 -29.96 3.22
N ASN A 25 -27.30 -30.55 2.41
CA ASN A 25 -26.80 -31.90 2.66
C ASN A 25 -25.74 -31.87 3.78
N ASP A 26 -25.85 -32.79 4.74
CA ASP A 26 -24.98 -32.83 5.92
C ASP A 26 -23.49 -32.96 5.56
N GLU A 27 -23.13 -33.80 4.59
CA GLU A 27 -21.75 -33.91 4.09
C GLU A 27 -21.22 -32.59 3.51
N SER A 28 -22.04 -31.87 2.75
CA SER A 28 -21.65 -30.59 2.16
C SER A 28 -21.46 -29.51 3.22
N ARG A 29 -22.26 -29.52 4.31
CA ARG A 29 -22.09 -28.59 5.44
C ARG A 29 -20.79 -28.84 6.19
N ILE A 30 -20.48 -30.11 6.47
CA ILE A 30 -19.23 -30.51 7.14
C ILE A 30 -18.02 -30.08 6.30
N ALA A 31 -18.05 -30.31 4.98
CA ALA A 31 -16.97 -29.87 4.08
C ALA A 31 -16.80 -28.34 4.08
N LEU A 32 -17.89 -27.57 4.05
CA LEU A 32 -17.84 -26.11 4.10
C LEU A 32 -17.35 -25.57 5.45
N ASP A 33 -17.71 -26.22 6.57
CA ASP A 33 -17.21 -25.89 7.91
C ASP A 33 -15.71 -26.14 8.06
N GLN A 34 -15.20 -27.23 7.47
CA GLN A 34 -13.76 -27.53 7.44
C GLN A 34 -12.98 -26.47 6.66
N ILE A 35 -13.50 -26.03 5.50
CA ILE A 35 -12.86 -24.98 4.68
C ILE A 35 -12.83 -23.65 5.44
N GLU A 36 -13.93 -23.28 6.12
CA GLU A 36 -13.99 -22.06 6.95
C GLU A 36 -12.97 -22.11 8.11
N SER A 37 -12.84 -23.27 8.76
CA SER A 37 -11.89 -23.47 9.86
C SER A 37 -10.44 -23.32 9.39
N ALA A 38 -10.07 -23.95 8.28
CA ALA A 38 -8.72 -23.84 7.69
C ALA A 38 -8.37 -22.40 7.26
N LEU A 39 -9.36 -21.65 6.76
CA LEU A 39 -9.19 -20.23 6.41
C LEU A 39 -8.99 -19.33 7.63
N THR A 40 -9.62 -19.68 8.75
CA THR A 40 -9.54 -18.91 10.00
C THR A 40 -8.28 -19.23 10.79
N GLU A 41 -7.78 -20.46 10.71
CA GLU A 41 -6.51 -20.88 11.31
C GLU A 41 -5.32 -20.12 10.69
N LYS A 42 -5.33 -19.93 9.37
CA LYS A 42 -4.29 -19.18 8.63
C LYS A 42 -4.48 -17.65 8.67
N LYS A 43 -5.32 -17.14 9.59
CA LYS A 43 -5.61 -15.71 9.75
C LYS A 43 -4.41 -14.88 10.18
N TYR A 44 -3.49 -15.47 10.94
CA TYR A 44 -2.36 -14.79 11.55
C TYR A 44 -1.07 -15.21 10.85
N GLY A 45 -0.33 -14.24 10.31
CA GLY A 45 0.93 -14.50 9.62
C GLY A 45 1.48 -13.24 8.96
N LEU A 46 2.81 -13.17 8.85
CA LEU A 46 3.46 -12.13 8.06
C LEU A 46 3.29 -12.48 6.59
N VAL A 47 2.45 -11.72 5.88
CA VAL A 47 2.22 -11.89 4.44
C VAL A 47 2.96 -10.78 3.71
N TRP A 48 3.92 -11.16 2.87
CA TRP A 48 4.55 -10.24 1.93
C TRP A 48 3.58 -9.97 0.80
N GLU A 49 2.92 -8.82 0.84
CA GLU A 49 2.07 -8.35 -0.23
C GLU A 49 2.84 -7.34 -1.07
N LYS A 50 2.67 -7.39 -2.40
CA LYS A 50 3.15 -6.31 -3.26
C LYS A 50 2.36 -5.06 -2.94
N HIS A 51 2.93 -4.21 -2.09
CA HIS A 51 2.35 -2.98 -1.63
C HIS A 51 3.27 -1.81 -1.96
N GLU A 52 2.74 -0.76 -2.58
CA GLU A 52 3.49 0.48 -2.76
C GLU A 52 3.47 1.24 -1.43
N GLU A 53 4.61 1.26 -0.74
CA GLU A 53 4.78 1.97 0.52
C GLU A 53 4.49 3.46 0.35
N ASP A 54 3.92 4.08 1.38
CA ASP A 54 3.65 5.52 1.36
C ASP A 54 4.93 6.35 1.20
N VAL A 55 6.07 5.85 1.67
CA VAL A 55 7.38 6.43 1.41
C VAL A 55 7.67 6.51 -0.09
N TYR A 56 7.36 5.45 -0.85
CA TYR A 56 7.58 5.42 -2.30
C TYR A 56 6.68 6.40 -3.05
N LYS A 57 5.42 6.56 -2.63
CA LYS A 57 4.51 7.58 -3.19
C LYS A 57 5.00 8.99 -2.88
N ASN A 58 5.43 9.22 -1.65
CA ASN A 58 5.96 10.51 -1.22
C ASN A 58 7.25 10.85 -1.98
N LEU A 59 8.09 9.88 -2.30
CA LEU A 59 9.30 10.09 -3.09
C LEU A 59 9.02 10.62 -4.51
N LYS A 60 7.89 10.27 -5.15
CA LYS A 60 7.60 10.78 -6.50
C LYS A 60 7.46 12.31 -6.56
N HIS A 61 7.03 12.92 -5.46
CA HIS A 61 6.69 14.35 -5.43
C HIS A 61 7.57 15.17 -4.48
N ASN A 62 8.22 14.54 -3.49
CA ASN A 62 8.97 15.23 -2.45
C ASN A 62 10.49 15.03 -2.56
N ILE A 63 11.02 14.64 -3.73
CA ILE A 63 12.47 14.67 -3.95
C ILE A 63 12.92 16.13 -3.99
N PRO A 64 13.74 16.59 -3.03
CA PRO A 64 14.21 17.95 -3.03
C PRO A 64 15.17 18.16 -4.19
N VAL A 65 14.78 19.02 -5.12
CA VAL A 65 15.66 19.54 -6.17
C VAL A 65 16.07 20.96 -5.81
N PHE A 66 17.36 21.26 -5.94
CA PHE A 66 17.84 22.62 -5.80
C PHE A 66 17.43 23.43 -7.03
N SER A 67 16.85 24.60 -6.79
CA SER A 67 16.54 25.57 -7.83
C SER A 67 17.36 26.83 -7.63
N GLU A 68 17.75 27.44 -8.75
CA GLU A 68 18.48 28.70 -8.76
C GLU A 68 17.60 29.83 -8.22
N SER A 69 18.03 30.52 -7.15
CA SER A 69 17.32 31.68 -6.61
C SER A 69 17.82 32.96 -7.28
N LYS A 70 17.20 33.31 -8.42
CA LYS A 70 17.57 34.52 -9.21
C LYS A 70 17.52 35.81 -8.39
N SER A 71 16.60 35.91 -7.42
CA SER A 71 16.48 37.06 -6.52
C SER A 71 17.64 37.21 -5.54
N ARG A 72 18.37 36.12 -5.28
CA ARG A 72 19.52 36.07 -4.38
C ARG A 72 20.84 35.92 -5.14
N LYS A 73 20.85 36.31 -6.42
CA LYS A 73 22.06 36.34 -7.23
C LYS A 73 23.02 37.39 -6.69
N ILE A 74 24.29 37.01 -6.50
CA ILE A 74 25.35 37.88 -6.03
C ILE A 74 26.39 38.03 -7.14
N ILE A 75 26.71 39.27 -7.51
CA ILE A 75 27.73 39.58 -8.50
C ILE A 75 29.00 39.96 -7.73
N ALA A 76 29.98 39.07 -7.68
CA ALA A 76 31.23 39.28 -6.95
C ALA A 76 32.28 40.03 -7.78
N ASN A 77 32.24 39.89 -9.11
CA ASN A 77 33.10 40.61 -10.06
C ASN A 77 32.34 40.78 -11.39
N LYS A 78 32.76 41.69 -12.29
CA LYS A 78 32.08 41.92 -13.60
C LYS A 78 31.95 40.64 -14.45
N ASN A 79 32.77 39.63 -14.20
CA ASN A 79 32.77 38.35 -14.91
C ASN A 79 32.32 37.14 -14.07
N ASP A 80 32.21 37.26 -12.73
CA ASP A 80 31.86 36.15 -11.84
C ASP A 80 30.48 36.33 -11.23
N ASN A 81 29.56 35.45 -11.64
CA ASN A 81 28.21 35.36 -11.12
C ASN A 81 28.11 34.20 -10.13
N LEU A 82 27.86 34.51 -8.86
CA LEU A 82 27.53 33.51 -7.85
C LEU A 82 26.01 33.48 -7.68
N VAL A 83 25.42 32.28 -7.66
CA VAL A 83 23.98 32.15 -7.43
C VAL A 83 23.71 31.23 -6.26
N LEU A 84 22.87 31.71 -5.34
CA LEU A 84 22.43 30.94 -4.20
C LEU A 84 21.33 29.96 -4.66
N LEU A 85 21.53 28.68 -4.37
CA LEU A 85 20.53 27.65 -4.56
C LEU A 85 19.59 27.62 -3.35
N GLN A 86 18.29 27.45 -3.61
CA GLN A 86 17.30 27.19 -2.56
C GLN A 86 16.69 25.81 -2.77
N SER A 87 16.59 25.02 -1.70
CA SER A 87 15.77 23.80 -1.71
C SER A 87 14.30 24.20 -1.58
N PHE A 88 13.42 23.59 -2.37
CA PHE A 88 11.99 23.62 -2.05
C PHE A 88 11.69 22.66 -0.89
N LYS A 89 10.75 23.05 -0.02
CA LYS A 89 10.18 22.21 1.04
C LYS A 89 9.32 21.10 0.45
#